data_AF-A0A951RGL5-F1
#
_entry.id   AF-A0A951RGL5-F1
#
_cell.length_a   1.000
_cell.length_b   1.000
_cell.length_c   1.000
_cell.angle_alpha   90.00
_cell.angle_beta   90.00
_cell.angle_gamma   90.00
#
_symmetry.space_group_name_H-M   'P 1'
#
loop_
_entity.id
_entity.type
_entity.pdbx_description
1 polymer ?
#
loop_
_entity_poly.entity_id
_entity_poly.type
_entity_poly.pdbx_seq_one_letter_code
_entity_poly.pdbx_strand_id
1 'polypeptide(L)'
;MQKFKSLITIITLVFSIAACGIISSDNPCRKHVEKKVMVDLLTEVFLLEAHVSHQQTMTNIRDSLTHLYGGLFQKYEVTADEFEKAFECYMLDRDLMNSVLDEVLSNISIARSKADEKKEAESDDLPPENQ
;
A
#
# COMPACT_ATOMS: atom_id res chain seq x y z
N MET A 1 -15.29 -43.66 -29.97
CA MET A 1 -13.86 -43.32 -29.73
C MET A 1 -13.55 -41.83 -29.87
N GLN A 2 -14.17 -41.09 -30.80
CA GLN A 2 -13.92 -39.65 -31.02
C GLN A 2 -14.32 -38.73 -29.84
N LYS A 3 -15.45 -39.04 -29.17
CA LYS A 3 -15.90 -38.28 -27.98
C LYS A 3 -14.93 -38.41 -26.79
N PHE A 4 -14.23 -39.54 -26.68
CA PHE A 4 -13.26 -39.80 -25.61
C PHE A 4 -11.96 -39.02 -25.82
N LYS A 5 -11.50 -38.90 -27.08
CA LYS A 5 -10.35 -38.05 -27.44
C LYS A 5 -10.63 -36.57 -27.19
N SER A 6 -11.85 -36.10 -27.48
CA SER A 6 -12.27 -34.72 -27.19
C SER A 6 -12.27 -34.43 -25.68
N LEU A 7 -12.80 -35.35 -24.86
CA LEU A 7 -12.81 -35.22 -23.40
C LEU A 7 -11.42 -35.15 -22.79
N ILE A 8 -10.49 -35.99 -23.25
CA ILE A 8 -9.09 -35.98 -22.77
C ILE A 8 -8.42 -34.64 -23.08
N THR A 9 -8.68 -34.07 -24.26
CA THR A 9 -8.08 -32.79 -24.69
C THR A 9 -8.58 -31.62 -23.85
N ILE A 10 -9.87 -31.61 -23.49
CA ILE A 10 -10.45 -30.58 -22.61
C ILE A 10 -9.87 -30.70 -21.19
N ILE A 11 -9.73 -31.92 -20.67
CA ILE A 11 -9.16 -32.15 -19.33
C ILE A 11 -7.69 -31.69 -19.26
N THR A 12 -6.89 -31.96 -20.30
CA THR A 12 -5.49 -31.50 -20.35
C THR A 12 -5.39 -29.98 -20.47
N LEU A 13 -6.31 -29.34 -21.19
CA LEU A 13 -6.37 -27.88 -21.28
C LEU A 13 -6.71 -27.25 -19.92
N VAL A 14 -7.69 -27.79 -19.19
CA VAL A 14 -8.09 -27.29 -17.86
C VAL A 14 -6.98 -27.48 -16.83
N PHE A 15 -6.27 -28.62 -16.86
CA PHE A 15 -5.12 -28.85 -15.96
C PHE A 15 -3.94 -27.90 -16.24
N SER A 16 -3.77 -27.46 -17.49
CA SER A 16 -2.70 -26.53 -17.86
C SER A 16 -2.95 -25.11 -17.32
N ILE A 17 -4.22 -24.69 -17.21
CA ILE A 17 -4.59 -23.39 -16.63
C ILE A 17 -4.44 -23.43 -15.10
N ALA A 18 -4.69 -24.58 -14.47
CA ALA A 18 -4.47 -24.79 -13.03
C ALA A 18 -2.97 -24.88 -12.64
N ALA A 19 -2.09 -25.22 -13.58
CA ALA A 19 -0.64 -25.25 -13.37
C ALA A 19 0.01 -23.86 -13.41
N CYS A 20 -0.66 -22.84 -13.97
CA CYS A 20 -0.42 -21.44 -13.61
C CYS A 20 -1.09 -21.15 -12.24
N GLY A 21 -0.78 -22.00 -11.26
CA GLY A 21 -1.04 -21.71 -9.86
C GLY A 21 -0.16 -20.52 -9.50
N ILE A 22 -0.81 -19.37 -9.32
CA ILE A 22 -0.59 -18.46 -8.20
C ILE A 22 0.85 -18.60 -7.68
N ILE A 23 1.80 -17.94 -8.35
CA ILE A 23 3.05 -17.57 -7.70
C ILE A 23 2.64 -16.52 -6.69
N SER A 24 2.05 -16.97 -5.58
CA SER A 24 2.04 -16.19 -4.36
C SER A 24 3.51 -16.13 -4.00
N SER A 25 4.13 -14.98 -4.29
CA SER A 25 5.32 -14.54 -3.59
C SER A 25 4.93 -14.56 -2.11
N ASP A 26 5.18 -15.69 -1.46
CA ASP A 26 4.78 -15.90 -0.09
C ASP A 26 5.57 -14.87 0.71
N ASN A 27 4.87 -13.82 1.12
CA ASN A 27 5.46 -12.76 1.88
C ASN A 27 5.78 -13.35 3.27
N PRO A 28 7.07 -13.54 3.63
CA PRO A 28 7.44 -14.16 4.89
C PRO A 28 6.96 -13.35 6.10
N CYS A 29 6.67 -12.05 5.89
CA CYS A 29 6.20 -11.10 6.89
C CYS A 29 4.67 -11.04 7.00
N ARG A 30 3.92 -11.78 6.16
CA ARG A 30 2.45 -11.84 6.20
C ARG A 30 1.91 -12.27 7.58
N LYS A 31 2.71 -13.02 8.34
CA LYS A 31 2.37 -13.45 9.71
C LYS A 31 2.11 -12.26 10.66
N HIS A 32 2.68 -11.10 10.36
CA HIS A 32 2.54 -9.89 11.17
C HIS A 32 1.63 -8.87 10.50
N VAL A 33 1.93 -8.45 9.28
CA VAL A 33 1.13 -7.48 8.52
C VAL A 33 1.21 -7.82 7.04
N GLU A 34 0.06 -7.91 6.37
CA GLU A 34 0.00 -8.17 4.93
C GLU A 34 0.64 -7.03 4.12
N LYS A 35 1.21 -7.35 2.95
CA LYS A 35 1.91 -6.37 2.10
C LYS A 35 1.06 -5.15 1.80
N LYS A 36 -0.19 -5.36 1.41
CA LYS A 36 -1.12 -4.29 1.10
C LYS A 36 -1.35 -3.39 2.32
N VAL A 37 -1.56 -3.97 3.50
CA VAL A 37 -1.75 -3.21 4.74
C VAL A 37 -0.49 -2.43 5.10
N MET A 38 0.71 -3.01 4.89
CA MET A 38 1.99 -2.32 5.08
C MET A 38 2.15 -1.13 4.11
N VAL A 39 1.83 -1.32 2.83
CA VAL A 39 1.85 -0.25 1.82
C VAL A 39 0.89 0.88 2.20
N ASP A 40 -0.35 0.54 2.56
CA ASP A 40 -1.36 1.53 2.94
C ASP A 40 -0.95 2.29 4.22
N LEU A 41 -0.48 1.57 5.25
CA LEU A 41 0.02 2.15 6.51
C LEU A 41 1.18 3.11 6.26
N LEU A 42 2.22 2.67 5.53
CA LEU A 42 3.38 3.50 5.26
C LEU A 42 2.99 4.73 4.42
N THR A 43 2.10 4.58 3.44
CA THR A 43 1.56 5.72 2.68
C THR A 43 0.97 6.77 3.60
N GLU A 44 0.12 6.38 4.55
CA GLU A 44 -0.48 7.33 5.50
C GLU A 44 0.52 7.90 6.50
N VAL A 45 1.49 7.10 6.95
CA VAL A 45 2.60 7.57 7.79
C VAL A 45 3.40 8.66 7.06
N PHE A 46 3.81 8.43 5.81
CA PHE A 46 4.56 9.43 5.04
C PHE A 46 3.75 10.72 4.78
N LEU A 47 2.46 10.60 4.50
CA LEU A 47 1.58 11.76 4.32
C LEU A 47 1.41 12.55 5.63
N LEU A 48 1.22 11.85 6.74
CA LEU A 48 1.11 12.45 8.08
C LEU A 48 2.42 13.13 8.49
N GLU A 49 3.55 12.45 8.31
CA GLU A 49 4.88 13.01 8.57
C GLU A 49 5.17 14.22 7.68
N ALA A 50 4.80 14.19 6.40
CA ALA A 50 4.94 15.36 5.52
C ALA A 50 4.11 16.54 6.02
N HIS A 51 2.88 16.30 6.49
CA HIS A 51 2.02 17.33 7.07
C HIS A 51 2.62 17.92 8.35
N VAL A 52 3.07 17.07 9.28
CA VAL A 52 3.66 17.48 10.56
C VAL A 52 5.03 18.14 10.36
N SER A 53 5.86 17.63 9.44
CA SER A 53 7.18 18.18 9.11
C SER A 53 7.08 19.60 8.56
N HIS A 54 5.99 19.94 7.88
CA HIS A 54 5.78 21.30 7.36
C HIS A 54 5.49 22.32 8.47
N GLN A 55 5.12 21.88 9.68
CA GLN A 55 4.75 22.73 10.82
C GLN A 55 5.88 22.98 11.84
N GLN A 56 7.01 22.27 11.74
CA GLN A 56 8.25 22.34 12.57
C GLN A 56 8.16 22.16 14.11
N THR A 57 9.21 21.50 14.63
CA THR A 57 9.65 21.35 16.04
C THR A 57 9.02 20.26 16.91
N MET A 58 8.84 19.04 16.38
CA MET A 58 8.81 17.85 17.25
C MET A 58 10.11 17.07 17.06
N THR A 59 11.15 17.48 17.78
CA THR A 59 12.34 16.64 17.98
C THR A 59 11.89 15.39 18.74
N ASN A 60 12.02 14.21 18.10
CA ASN A 60 11.66 12.86 18.61
C ASN A 60 10.29 12.29 18.21
N ILE A 61 9.90 12.43 16.93
CA ILE A 61 8.78 11.65 16.36
C ILE A 61 8.96 10.14 16.58
N ARG A 62 10.22 9.66 16.57
CA ARG A 62 10.57 8.25 16.79
C ARG A 62 10.18 7.70 18.17
N ASP A 63 10.13 8.54 19.21
CA ASP A 63 9.80 8.12 20.57
C ASP A 63 8.28 8.14 20.83
N SER A 64 7.49 8.65 19.87
CA SER A 64 6.04 8.85 20.02
C SER A 64 5.23 8.08 18.97
N LEU A 65 5.80 7.03 18.37
CA LEU A 65 5.13 6.18 17.35
C LEU A 65 3.72 5.77 17.79
N THR A 66 3.56 5.34 19.05
CA THR A 66 2.27 4.91 19.60
C THR A 66 1.25 6.04 19.68
N HIS A 67 1.67 7.26 20.02
CA HIS A 67 0.75 8.40 20.14
C HIS A 67 0.47 9.09 18.80
N LEU A 68 1.46 9.15 17.91
CA LEU A 68 1.31 9.81 16.61
C LEU A 68 0.58 8.92 15.61
N TYR A 69 0.88 7.62 15.60
CA TYR A 69 0.29 6.66 14.66
C TYR A 69 -0.82 5.82 15.27
N GLY A 70 -1.18 6.04 16.54
CA GLY A 70 -2.25 5.28 17.21
C GLY A 70 -3.58 5.30 16.47
N GLY A 71 -3.94 6.44 15.84
CA GLY A 71 -5.12 6.52 14.98
C GLY A 71 -5.02 5.70 13.70
N LEU A 72 -3.83 5.64 13.09
CA LEU A 72 -3.55 4.81 11.91
C LEU A 72 -3.62 3.33 12.28
N PHE A 73 -2.95 2.93 13.35
CA PHE A 73 -2.97 1.57 13.87
C PHE A 73 -4.38 1.05 14.15
N GLN A 74 -5.24 1.87 14.76
CA GLN A 74 -6.66 1.52 14.93
C GLN A 74 -7.40 1.36 13.60
N LYS A 75 -7.16 2.25 12.63
CA LYS A 75 -7.81 2.21 11.32
C LYS A 75 -7.50 0.92 10.54
N TYR A 76 -6.28 0.42 10.67
CA TYR A 76 -5.80 -0.78 9.98
C TYR A 76 -5.90 -2.05 10.83
N GLU A 77 -6.43 -1.98 12.05
CA GLU A 77 -6.52 -3.10 13.00
C GLU A 77 -5.15 -3.74 13.29
N VAL A 78 -4.09 -2.93 13.35
CA VAL A 78 -2.71 -3.36 13.61
C VAL A 78 -2.24 -2.74 14.91
N THR A 79 -1.62 -3.52 15.79
CA THR A 79 -0.97 -2.98 17.00
C THR A 79 0.42 -2.40 16.69
N ALA A 80 0.92 -1.50 17.54
CA ALA A 80 2.27 -0.93 17.36
C ALA A 80 3.37 -2.00 17.33
N ASP A 81 3.25 -3.05 18.16
CA ASP A 81 4.18 -4.18 18.21
C ASP A 81 4.10 -5.07 16.94
N GLU A 82 2.90 -5.30 16.41
CA GLU A 82 2.74 -6.01 15.13
C GLU A 82 3.32 -5.22 13.97
N PHE A 83 3.12 -3.90 13.95
CA PHE A 83 3.71 -3.03 12.96
C PHE A 83 5.24 -3.04 13.04
N GLU A 84 5.83 -2.90 14.23
CA GLU A 84 7.28 -2.92 14.42
C GLU A 84 7.88 -4.24 13.95
N LYS A 85 7.33 -5.38 14.39
CA LYS A 85 7.77 -6.72 13.97
C LYS A 85 7.62 -6.95 12.47
N ALA A 86 6.52 -6.48 11.90
CA ALA A 86 6.33 -6.55 10.46
C ALA A 86 7.39 -5.70 9.76
N PHE A 87 7.53 -4.43 10.13
CA PHE A 87 8.46 -3.50 9.51
C PHE A 87 9.90 -4.03 9.57
N GLU A 88 10.36 -4.53 10.72
CA GLU A 88 11.64 -5.22 10.85
C GLU A 88 11.77 -6.40 9.88
N CYS A 89 10.73 -7.24 9.78
CA CYS A 89 10.72 -8.35 8.84
C CYS A 89 10.85 -7.87 7.38
N TYR A 90 10.09 -6.84 6.95
CA TYR A 90 10.22 -6.30 5.59
C TYR A 90 11.62 -5.75 5.36
N MET A 91 12.25 -5.09 6.34
CA MET A 91 13.61 -4.56 6.20
C MET A 91 14.68 -5.64 5.97
N LEU A 92 14.44 -6.88 6.40
CA LEU A 92 15.37 -8.00 6.19
C LEU A 92 15.37 -8.49 4.73
N ASP A 93 14.31 -8.24 3.97
CA ASP A 93 14.19 -8.56 2.55
C ASP A 93 14.17 -7.26 1.72
N ARG A 94 15.33 -6.95 1.13
CA ARG A 94 15.51 -5.71 0.36
C ARG A 94 14.59 -5.61 -0.84
N ASP A 95 14.36 -6.71 -1.55
CA ASP A 95 13.53 -6.69 -2.75
C ASP A 95 12.06 -6.50 -2.39
N LEU A 96 11.61 -7.18 -1.33
CA LEU A 96 10.26 -7.01 -0.80
C LEU A 96 10.02 -5.59 -0.27
N MET A 97 10.97 -5.03 0.50
CA MET A 97 10.86 -3.65 1.00
C MET A 97 10.89 -2.63 -0.13
N ASN A 98 11.78 -2.78 -1.12
CA ASN A 98 11.80 -1.90 -2.29
C ASN A 98 10.46 -1.92 -3.01
N SER A 99 9.87 -3.10 -3.20
CA SER A 99 8.55 -3.21 -3.82
C SER A 99 7.45 -2.53 -3.00
N VAL A 100 7.49 -2.60 -1.67
CA VAL A 100 6.57 -1.85 -0.80
C VAL A 100 6.76 -0.34 -0.97
N LEU A 101 8.01 0.14 -0.97
CA LEU A 101 8.31 1.56 -1.12
C LEU A 101 7.93 2.11 -2.51
N ASP A 102 8.15 1.35 -3.58
CA ASP A 102 7.72 1.72 -4.93
C ASP A 102 6.20 1.89 -5.00
N GLU A 103 5.44 0.98 -4.38
CA GLU A 103 3.98 1.10 -4.28
C GLU A 103 3.54 2.30 -3.43
N VAL A 104 4.21 2.56 -2.32
CA VAL A 104 3.96 3.75 -1.47
C VAL A 104 4.18 5.04 -2.29
N LEU A 105 5.30 5.15 -3.01
CA LEU A 105 5.60 6.32 -3.83
C LEU A 105 4.57 6.51 -4.96
N SER A 106 4.15 5.42 -5.59
CA SER A 106 3.08 5.42 -6.58
C SER A 106 1.76 5.96 -5.98
N ASN A 107 1.36 5.45 -4.81
CA ASN A 107 0.14 5.89 -4.13
C ASN A 107 0.17 7.38 -3.78
N ILE A 108 1.31 7.88 -3.26
CA ILE A 108 1.51 9.30 -2.97
C ILE A 108 1.42 10.14 -4.25
N SER A 109 2.05 9.70 -5.34
CA SER A 109 2.00 10.40 -6.63
C SER A 109 0.56 10.50 -7.14
N ILE A 110 -0.20 9.41 -7.08
CA ILE A 110 -1.61 9.39 -7.50
C ILE A 110 -2.45 10.33 -6.62
N ALA A 111 -2.24 10.31 -5.30
CA ALA A 111 -2.94 11.19 -4.37
C ALA A 111 -2.66 12.67 -4.68
N ARG A 112 -1.40 13.00 -5.01
CA ARG A 112 -1.00 14.34 -5.43
C ARG A 112 -1.70 14.78 -6.71
N SER A 113 -1.64 13.96 -7.77
CA SER A 113 -2.30 14.28 -9.05
C SER A 113 -3.79 14.57 -8.86
N LYS A 114 -4.49 13.76 -8.07
CA LYS A 114 -5.91 13.98 -7.75
C LYS A 114 -6.16 15.28 -6.97
N ALA A 115 -5.25 15.64 -6.07
CA ALA A 115 -5.36 16.88 -5.31
C ALA A 115 -5.13 18.12 -6.18
N ASP A 116 -4.23 18.03 -7.18
CA ASP A 116 -3.95 19.12 -8.11
C ASP A 116 -5.10 19.30 -9.11
N GLU A 117 -5.65 18.22 -9.68
CA GLU A 117 -6.86 18.26 -10.53
C GLU A 117 -8.06 18.92 -9.81
N LYS A 118 -8.24 18.61 -8.52
CA LYS A 118 -9.33 19.20 -7.73
C LYS A 118 -9.16 20.71 -7.55
N LYS A 119 -7.93 21.21 -7.38
CA LYS A 119 -7.66 22.64 -7.23
C LYS A 119 -7.94 23.40 -8.53
N GLU A 120 -7.58 22.82 -9.67
CA GLU A 120 -7.84 23.43 -10.99
C GLU A 120 -9.35 23.53 -11.24
N ALA A 121 -10.11 22.47 -10.94
CA ALA A 121 -11.57 22.49 -11.05
C ALA A 121 -12.25 23.52 -10.14
N GLU A 122 -11.73 23.71 -8.92
CA GLU A 122 -12.27 24.71 -7.97
C GLU A 122 -11.89 26.15 -8.34
N SER A 123 -10.78 26.36 -9.07
CA SER A 123 -10.37 27.69 -9.54
C SER A 123 -11.15 28.19 -10.77
N ASP A 124 -11.68 27.28 -11.60
CA ASP A 124 -12.47 27.62 -12.79
C ASP A 124 -13.93 28.02 -12.45
N ASP A 125 -14.40 27.74 -11.23
CA ASP A 125 -15.75 28.07 -10.76
C ASP A 125 -15.84 29.42 -10.00
N LEU A 126 -14.74 30.17 -9.86
CA LEU A 126 -14.75 31.50 -9.22
C LEU A 126 -15.33 32.55 -10.19
N PRO A 127 -16.44 33.25 -9.83
CA PRO A 127 -17.00 34.30 -10.67
C PRO A 127 -15.98 35.44 -10.85
N PRO A 128 -15.94 36.10 -12.03
CA PRO A 128 -14.98 37.17 -12.28
C PRO A 128 -15.10 38.24 -11.20
N GLU A 129 -13.99 38.50 -10.52
CA GLU A 129 -13.86 39.59 -9.56
C GLU A 129 -14.13 40.91 -10.31
N ASN A 130 -15.16 41.63 -9.89
CA ASN A 130 -15.60 42.86 -10.53
C ASN A 130 -14.49 43.92 -10.44
N GLN A 131 -13.80 44.17 -11.57
CA GLN A 131 -12.96 45.36 -11.79
C GLN A 131 -13.83 46.61 -12.01
#